data_AF-A0A5J4PM16-F1
#
_entry.id   AF-A0A5J4PM16-F1
#
_cell.length_a   1.000
_cell.length_b   1.000
_cell.length_c   1.000
_cell.angle_alpha   90.00
_cell.angle_beta   90.00
_cell.angle_gamma   90.00
#
_symmetry.space_group_name_H-M   'P 1'
#
loop_
_entity.id
_entity.type
_entity.pdbx_description
1 polymer ?
#
loop_
_entity_poly.entity_id
_entity_poly.type
_entity_poly.pdbx_seq_one_letter_code
_entity_poly.pdbx_strand_id
1 'polypeptide(L)'
;MRKWRIEDSEELYNITGWGTSYFGINERGHVIVTPRDNGVAVDLKELIDELQLRDVALPMLLRFSDILDNRIENTSRCFRQAAEEYGYKAQNFIIYPIKVNQMRPVVEEIISHGKKFNLGL
;
A
#
# COMPACT_ATOMS: atom_id res chain seq x y z
N MET A 1 -16.25 21.40 26.79
CA MET A 1 -15.28 21.00 25.73
C MET A 1 -16.00 20.07 24.77
N ARG A 2 -15.77 20.20 23.46
CA ARG A 2 -16.31 19.27 22.45
C ARG A 2 -15.65 17.90 22.64
N LYS A 3 -16.43 16.81 22.53
CA LYS A 3 -15.91 15.45 22.60
C LYS A 3 -15.08 15.16 21.33
N TRP A 4 -13.85 14.71 21.51
CA TRP A 4 -12.95 14.33 20.40
C TRP A 4 -13.54 13.16 19.63
N ARG A 5 -13.55 13.25 18.30
CA ARG A 5 -14.07 12.22 17.40
C ARG A 5 -12.95 11.66 16.52
N ILE A 6 -13.25 10.56 15.84
CA ILE A 6 -12.32 9.91 14.90
C ILE A 6 -11.95 10.87 13.78
N GLU A 7 -12.93 11.59 13.23
CA GLU A 7 -12.69 12.57 12.15
C GLU A 7 -11.71 13.67 12.59
N ASP A 8 -11.75 14.07 13.87
CA ASP A 8 -10.83 15.08 14.40
C ASP A 8 -9.38 14.55 14.41
N SER A 9 -9.17 13.25 14.68
CA SER A 9 -7.86 12.58 14.55
C SER A 9 -7.42 12.41 13.10
N GLU A 10 -8.33 12.02 12.21
CA GLU A 10 -8.03 11.85 10.78
C GLU A 10 -7.61 13.17 10.13
N GLU A 11 -8.27 14.26 10.49
CA GLU A 11 -7.92 15.62 10.05
C GLU A 11 -6.60 16.08 10.66
N LEU A 12 -6.41 15.92 11.99
CA LEU A 12 -5.19 16.35 12.67
C LEU A 12 -3.94 15.66 12.11
N TYR A 13 -4.00 14.35 11.85
CA TYR A 13 -2.90 13.57 11.30
C TYR A 13 -2.91 13.49 9.76
N ASN A 14 -3.89 14.15 9.13
CA ASN A 14 -4.10 14.20 7.69
C ASN A 14 -4.00 12.82 7.00
N ILE A 15 -4.61 11.80 7.61
CA ILE A 15 -4.50 10.41 7.12
C ILE A 15 -5.05 10.29 5.70
N THR A 16 -6.14 10.98 5.40
CA THR A 16 -6.73 11.04 4.06
C THR A 16 -5.79 11.64 3.01
N GLY A 17 -4.90 12.55 3.41
CA GLY A 17 -3.99 13.23 2.49
C GLY A 17 -2.82 12.36 1.99
N TRP A 18 -2.27 11.49 2.84
CA TRP A 18 -1.13 10.62 2.48
C TRP A 18 -1.50 9.14 2.38
N GLY A 19 -2.56 8.71 3.05
CA GLY A 19 -2.97 7.30 3.18
C GLY A 19 -3.35 6.63 1.87
N THR A 20 -3.66 7.41 0.82
CA THR A 20 -3.93 6.93 -0.55
C THR A 20 -4.85 5.70 -0.57
N SER A 21 -5.92 5.74 0.23
CA SER A 21 -6.90 4.66 0.44
C SER A 21 -6.41 3.39 1.14
N TYR A 22 -5.10 3.23 1.38
CA TYR A 22 -4.57 2.09 2.13
C TYR A 22 -4.67 2.26 3.64
N PHE A 23 -4.59 3.49 4.16
CA PHE A 23 -4.58 3.76 5.60
C PHE A 23 -5.83 4.53 6.03
N GLY A 24 -6.36 4.22 7.20
CA GLY A 24 -7.52 4.89 7.78
C GLY A 24 -7.62 4.66 9.29
N ILE A 25 -8.68 5.17 9.91
CA ILE A 25 -9.02 4.89 11.32
C ILE A 25 -10.36 4.15 11.39
N ASN A 26 -10.45 3.09 12.20
CA ASN A 26 -11.71 2.37 12.42
C ASN A 26 -12.57 2.97 13.54
N GLU A 27 -13.77 2.42 13.76
CA GLU A 27 -14.72 2.88 14.78
C GLU A 27 -14.18 2.82 16.23
N ARG A 28 -13.11 2.04 16.47
CA ARG A 28 -12.44 1.94 17.77
C ARG A 28 -11.32 2.99 17.94
N GLY A 29 -11.04 3.78 16.91
CA GLY A 29 -9.95 4.76 16.91
C GLY A 29 -8.57 4.15 16.60
N HIS A 30 -8.50 2.92 16.09
CA HIS A 30 -7.24 2.28 15.71
C HIS A 30 -6.92 2.52 14.24
N VAL A 31 -5.62 2.59 13.92
CA VAL A 31 -5.15 2.66 12.54
C VAL A 31 -5.36 1.31 11.86
N ILE A 32 -5.99 1.35 10.68
CA ILE A 32 -6.18 0.20 9.81
C ILE A 32 -5.34 0.32 8.55
N VAL A 33 -4.94 -0.83 8.02
CA VAL A 33 -4.33 -0.95 6.69
C VAL A 33 -5.22 -1.82 5.81
N THR A 34 -5.60 -1.32 4.65
CA THR A 34 -6.38 -2.01 3.63
C THR A 34 -5.48 -2.15 2.39
N PRO A 35 -4.73 -3.26 2.23
CA PRO A 35 -3.68 -3.36 1.23
C PRO A 35 -4.15 -3.31 -0.23
N ARG A 36 -5.45 -3.54 -0.48
CA ARG A 36 -6.07 -3.55 -1.80
C ARG A 36 -7.45 -2.88 -1.74
N ASP A 37 -7.83 -2.18 -2.81
CA ASP A 37 -9.18 -1.64 -2.96
C ASP A 37 -10.23 -2.75 -2.79
N ASN A 38 -11.23 -2.52 -1.94
CA ASN A 38 -12.26 -3.50 -1.51
C ASN A 38 -11.70 -4.78 -0.85
N GLY A 39 -10.46 -4.75 -0.35
CA GLY A 39 -9.84 -5.83 0.40
C GLY A 39 -10.25 -5.85 1.87
N VAL A 40 -9.66 -6.81 2.61
CA VAL A 40 -9.82 -6.91 4.07
C VAL A 40 -8.96 -5.83 4.73
N ALA A 41 -9.57 -5.06 5.62
CA ALA A 41 -8.85 -4.12 6.49
C ALA A 41 -8.21 -4.88 7.66
N VAL A 42 -6.96 -4.56 7.94
CA VAL A 42 -6.18 -5.10 9.05
C VAL A 42 -6.03 -4.03 10.12
N ASP A 43 -6.53 -4.28 11.33
CA ASP A 43 -6.28 -3.42 12.48
C ASP A 43 -4.86 -3.61 13.00
N LEU A 44 -4.05 -2.54 12.93
CA LEU A 44 -2.65 -2.61 13.32
C LEU A 44 -2.46 -2.86 14.83
N LYS A 45 -3.37 -2.37 15.67
CA LYS A 45 -3.28 -2.57 17.11
C LYS A 45 -3.53 -4.04 17.46
N GLU A 46 -4.59 -4.63 16.89
CA GLU A 46 -4.89 -6.05 17.10
C GLU A 46 -3.77 -6.94 16.54
N LEU A 47 -3.26 -6.63 15.35
CA LEU A 47 -2.14 -7.36 14.75
C LEU A 47 -0.89 -7.33 15.64
N ILE A 48 -0.51 -6.16 16.16
CA ILE A 48 0.66 -6.04 17.04
C ILE A 48 0.45 -6.84 18.32
N ASP A 49 -0.74 -6.75 18.93
CA ASP A 49 -1.06 -7.49 20.15
C ASP A 49 -0.95 -9.01 19.92
N GLU A 50 -1.48 -9.50 18.80
CA GLU A 50 -1.37 -10.92 18.43
C GLU A 50 0.09 -11.36 18.19
N LEU A 51 0.91 -10.51 17.57
CA LEU A 51 2.32 -10.82 17.33
C LEU A 51 3.12 -10.84 18.64
N GLN A 52 2.82 -9.95 19.57
CA GLN A 52 3.44 -9.95 20.90
C GLN A 52 3.07 -11.21 21.70
N LEU A 53 1.82 -11.69 21.60
CA LEU A 53 1.39 -12.96 22.20
C LEU A 53 2.13 -14.18 21.61
N ARG A 54 2.72 -14.04 20.41
CA ARG A 54 3.54 -15.07 19.75
C ARG A 54 5.04 -14.85 19.98
N ASP A 55 5.42 -14.09 21.00
CA ASP A 55 6.80 -13.76 21.36
C ASP A 55 7.58 -13.00 20.26
N VAL A 56 6.89 -12.31 19.35
CA VAL A 56 7.52 -11.42 18.37
C VAL A 56 7.79 -10.07 19.04
N ALA A 57 9.06 -9.81 19.35
CA ALA A 57 9.49 -8.59 20.02
C ALA A 57 9.40 -7.34 19.13
N LEU A 58 9.18 -6.19 19.77
CA LEU A 58 9.33 -4.87 19.16
C LEU A 58 10.80 -4.41 19.24
N PRO A 59 11.29 -3.59 18.29
CA PRO A 59 10.58 -3.04 17.12
C PRO A 59 10.44 -4.06 15.99
N MET A 60 9.30 -4.00 15.27
CA MET A 60 9.04 -4.86 14.10
C MET A 60 8.71 -4.03 12.86
N LEU A 61 9.03 -4.59 11.69
CA LEU A 61 8.73 -3.98 10.40
C LEU A 61 7.70 -4.83 9.66
N LEU A 62 6.49 -4.29 9.54
CA LEU A 62 5.40 -4.91 8.78
C LEU A 62 5.54 -4.55 7.29
N ARG A 63 5.31 -5.54 6.42
CA ARG A 63 5.32 -5.37 4.96
C ARG A 63 4.01 -5.90 4.40
N PHE A 64 3.34 -5.09 3.59
CA PHE A 64 2.11 -5.45 2.89
C PHE A 64 2.43 -5.56 1.40
N SER A 65 2.68 -6.78 0.92
CA SER A 65 3.01 -7.05 -0.49
C SER A 65 1.91 -6.60 -1.44
N ASP A 66 0.65 -6.82 -1.06
CA ASP A 66 -0.52 -6.43 -1.87
C ASP A 66 -0.55 -4.92 -2.21
N ILE A 67 0.02 -4.06 -1.35
CA ILE A 67 0.15 -2.63 -1.65
C ILE A 67 1.10 -2.44 -2.84
N LEU A 68 2.23 -3.14 -2.87
CA LEU A 68 3.17 -3.06 -4.00
C LEU A 68 2.48 -3.46 -5.31
N ASP A 69 1.65 -4.50 -5.25
CA ASP A 69 0.96 -5.03 -6.42
C ASP A 69 -0.09 -4.06 -6.94
N ASN A 70 -0.91 -3.51 -6.03
CA ASN A 70 -1.89 -2.50 -6.36
C ASN A 70 -1.22 -1.23 -6.92
N ARG A 71 -0.03 -0.85 -6.43
CA ARG A 71 0.73 0.28 -6.98
C ARG A 71 1.22 0.02 -8.40
N ILE A 72 1.77 -1.17 -8.69
CA ILE A 72 2.20 -1.54 -10.05
C ILE A 72 1.01 -1.53 -11.02
N GLU A 73 -0.13 -2.12 -10.61
CA GLU A 73 -1.35 -2.15 -11.41
C GLU A 73 -1.88 -0.73 -11.67
N ASN A 74 -1.93 0.12 -10.65
CA ASN A 74 -2.37 1.51 -10.77
C ASN A 74 -1.48 2.30 -11.71
N THR A 75 -0.15 2.21 -11.58
CA THR A 75 0.78 2.87 -12.49
C THR A 75 0.57 2.39 -13.93
N SER A 76 0.48 1.07 -14.16
CA SER A 76 0.24 0.52 -15.50
C SER A 76 -1.08 1.02 -16.10
N ARG A 77 -2.15 1.05 -15.29
CA ARG A 77 -3.47 1.54 -15.69
C ARG A 77 -3.44 3.02 -16.09
N CYS A 78 -2.78 3.88 -15.33
CA CYS A 78 -2.66 5.30 -15.66
C CYS A 78 -1.95 5.52 -17.00
N PHE A 79 -0.85 4.80 -17.26
CA PHE A 79 -0.15 4.89 -18.55
C PHE A 79 -0.99 4.36 -19.71
N ARG A 80 -1.77 3.29 -19.49
CA ARG A 80 -2.68 2.75 -20.52
C ARG A 80 -3.78 3.75 -20.86
N GLN A 81 -4.42 4.34 -19.85
CA GLN A 81 -5.47 5.34 -20.03
C GLN A 81 -4.94 6.54 -20.83
N ALA A 82 -3.76 7.07 -20.47
CA ALA A 82 -3.15 8.16 -21.21
C ALA A 82 -2.80 7.75 -22.66
N ALA A 83 -2.27 6.53 -22.87
CA ALA A 83 -1.97 6.07 -24.23
C ALA A 83 -3.23 5.97 -25.11
N GLU A 84 -4.35 5.51 -24.56
CA GLU A 84 -5.64 5.47 -25.25
C GLU A 84 -6.17 6.88 -25.58
N GLU A 85 -6.12 7.79 -24.61
CA GLU A 85 -6.56 9.18 -24.75
C GLU A 85 -5.79 9.94 -25.84
N TYR A 86 -4.46 9.76 -25.89
CA TYR A 86 -3.59 10.45 -26.85
C TYR A 86 -3.32 9.63 -28.13
N GLY A 87 -3.92 8.45 -28.28
CA GLY A 87 -3.69 7.57 -29.43
C GLY A 87 -2.25 7.07 -29.58
N TYR A 88 -1.48 7.04 -28.49
CA TYR A 88 -0.09 6.58 -28.47
C TYR A 88 -0.01 5.09 -28.76
N LYS A 89 0.80 4.71 -29.76
CA LYS A 89 0.87 3.32 -30.27
C LYS A 89 2.05 2.50 -29.75
N ALA A 90 3.03 3.13 -29.11
CA ALA A 90 4.18 2.41 -28.58
C ALA A 90 3.85 1.76 -27.23
N GLN A 91 4.72 0.83 -26.82
CA GLN A 91 4.57 0.12 -25.55
C GLN A 91 5.24 0.90 -24.42
N ASN A 92 4.56 0.96 -23.27
CA ASN A 92 5.09 1.50 -22.03
C ASN A 92 5.56 0.35 -21.13
N PHE A 93 6.74 0.50 -20.54
CA PHE A 93 7.33 -0.47 -19.63
C PHE A 93 7.58 0.18 -18.27
N ILE A 94 7.27 -0.54 -17.20
CA ILE A 94 7.58 -0.10 -15.83
C ILE A 94 8.95 -0.70 -15.47
N ILE A 95 9.86 0.13 -14.98
CA ILE A 95 11.18 -0.30 -14.51
C ILE A 95 11.27 -0.02 -13.03
N TYR A 96 11.60 -1.04 -12.22
CA TYR A 96 11.79 -0.91 -10.79
C TYR A 96 13.26 -0.69 -10.43
N PRO A 97 13.68 0.53 -10.06
CA PRO A 97 15.07 0.81 -9.77
C PRO A 97 15.49 0.19 -8.43
N ILE A 98 16.08 -1.01 -8.45
CA ILE A 98 16.43 -1.80 -7.25
C ILE A 98 17.21 -1.02 -6.17
N LYS A 99 17.94 0.04 -6.58
CA LYS A 99 18.65 0.94 -5.67
C LYS A 99 17.77 1.56 -4.56
N VAL A 100 16.45 1.62 -4.75
CA VAL A 100 15.53 2.19 -3.76
C VAL A 100 15.23 1.22 -2.61
N ASN A 101 15.25 -0.09 -2.87
CA ASN A 101 15.08 -1.13 -1.88
C ASN A 101 15.52 -2.49 -2.46
N GLN A 102 16.70 -2.96 -2.02
CA GLN A 102 17.34 -4.18 -2.52
C GLN A 102 16.89 -5.44 -1.77
N MET A 103 15.96 -5.34 -0.83
CA MET A 103 15.53 -6.47 -0.01
C MET A 103 14.91 -7.55 -0.88
N ARG A 104 15.50 -8.74 -0.85
CA ARG A 104 15.07 -9.89 -1.66
C ARG A 104 13.55 -10.13 -1.63
N PRO A 105 12.86 -10.15 -0.47
CA PRO A 105 11.42 -10.35 -0.45
C PRO A 105 10.65 -9.28 -1.23
N VAL A 106 11.08 -8.02 -1.19
CA VAL A 106 10.44 -6.93 -1.93
C VAL A 106 10.66 -7.10 -3.43
N VAL A 107 11.88 -7.43 -3.83
CA VAL A 107 12.23 -7.63 -5.24
C VAL A 107 11.51 -8.86 -5.81
N GLU A 108 11.41 -9.95 -5.06
CA GLU A 108 10.69 -11.16 -5.46
C GLU A 108 9.19 -10.87 -5.68
N GLU A 109 8.55 -10.13 -4.78
CA GLU A 109 7.14 -9.72 -4.95
C GLU A 109 6.95 -8.84 -6.19
N ILE A 110 7.83 -7.85 -6.40
CA ILE A 110 7.78 -6.96 -7.56
C ILE A 110 7.96 -7.72 -8.87
N ILE A 111 8.86 -8.70 -8.93
CA ILE A 111 9.05 -9.54 -10.12
C ILE A 111 7.84 -10.44 -10.35
N SER A 112 7.33 -11.07 -9.28
CA SER A 112 6.19 -12.00 -9.34
C SER A 112 4.97 -11.31 -9.97
N HIS A 113 4.65 -10.11 -9.49
CA HIS A 113 3.48 -9.35 -9.95
C HIS A 113 3.77 -8.56 -11.23
N GLY A 114 4.99 -8.06 -11.38
CA GLY A 114 5.45 -7.30 -12.53
C GLY A 114 5.48 -8.08 -13.85
N LYS A 115 5.57 -9.41 -13.82
CA LYS A 115 5.46 -10.27 -15.02
C LYS A 115 4.20 -10.01 -15.84
N LYS A 116 3.09 -9.64 -15.19
CA LYS A 116 1.81 -9.34 -15.87
C LYS A 116 1.83 -8.00 -16.62
N PHE A 117 2.78 -7.12 -16.30
CA PHE A 117 2.86 -5.75 -16.78
C PHE A 117 4.17 -5.43 -17.50
N ASN A 118 4.92 -6.46 -17.93
CA ASN A 118 6.24 -6.33 -18.55
C ASN A 118 7.24 -5.51 -17.71
N LEU A 119 7.23 -5.72 -16.40
CA LEU A 119 8.10 -4.98 -15.49
C LEU A 119 9.56 -5.44 -15.59
N GLY A 120 10.48 -4.48 -15.70
CA GLY A 120 11.93 -4.69 -15.64
C GLY A 120 12.53 -4.28 -14.29
N LEU A 121 13.79 -4.66 -14.05
CA LEU A 121 14.60 -4.28 -12.89
C LEU A 121 15.62 -3.18 -13.25
#